data_AF-A0A428ZRQ8-F1
#
_entry.id   AF-A0A428ZRQ8-F1
#
_cell.length_a   1.000
_cell.length_b   1.000
_cell.length_c   1.000
_cell.angle_alpha   90.00
_cell.angle_beta   90.00
_cell.angle_gamma   90.00
#
_symmetry.space_group_name_H-M   'P 1'
#
loop_
_entity.id
_entity.type
_entity.pdbx_description
1 polymer ?
#
loop_
_entity_poly.entity_id
_entity_poly.type
_entity_poly.pdbx_seq_one_letter_code
_entity_poly.pdbx_strand_id
1 'polypeptide(L)'
;MHKLKHLVLHRAPRLSTVAPIRHMRDLEMLHLVDSDVTDLMDQIADLFPKVQDLQLGNMPSFVDLAPLSRLTLTDLYLIGNPVRDLRPLVHQRALRHLWLMKDKKSEYQGLTELSPRVKVHFAEY
;
A
#
# COMPACT_ATOMS: atom_id res chain seq x y z
N MET A 1 3.21 27.33 -8.91
CA MET A 1 3.57 25.97 -9.37
C MET A 1 2.63 24.98 -8.72
N HIS A 2 1.90 24.17 -9.50
CA HIS A 2 1.04 23.13 -8.93
C HIS A 2 1.92 21.98 -8.44
N LYS A 3 1.78 21.62 -7.16
CA LYS A 3 2.47 20.46 -6.60
C LYS A 3 1.78 19.19 -7.10
N LEU A 4 2.56 18.19 -7.49
CA LEU A 4 2.04 16.91 -7.93
C LEU A 4 1.31 16.23 -6.75
N LYS A 5 0.06 15.84 -6.97
CA LYS A 5 -0.76 15.13 -5.97
C LYS A 5 -0.88 13.64 -6.25
N HIS A 6 -0.77 13.23 -7.51
CA HIS A 6 -0.94 11.85 -7.93
C HIS A 6 0.31 11.39 -8.67
N LEU A 7 0.91 10.28 -8.21
CA LEU A 7 2.02 9.63 -8.88
C LEU A 7 1.67 8.19 -9.17
N VAL A 8 1.75 7.82 -10.43
CA VAL A 8 1.50 6.46 -10.91
C VAL A 8 2.74 6.01 -11.68
N LEU A 9 3.39 4.95 -11.20
CA LEU A 9 4.52 4.30 -11.85
C LEU A 9 4.24 2.81 -11.98
N HIS A 10 4.05 2.37 -13.22
CA HIS A 10 3.96 0.96 -13.58
C HIS A 10 5.25 0.53 -14.26
N ARG A 11 5.82 -0.60 -13.84
CA ARG A 11 7.03 -1.17 -14.44
C ARG A 11 8.17 -0.14 -14.49
N ALA A 12 8.60 0.30 -13.32
CA ALA A 12 9.75 1.17 -13.15
C ALA A 12 10.95 0.35 -12.63
N PRO A 13 11.58 -0.53 -13.45
CA PRO A 13 12.63 -1.45 -12.99
C PRO A 13 13.91 -0.74 -12.53
N ARG A 14 14.05 0.55 -12.87
CA ARG A 14 15.17 1.39 -12.42
C ARG A 14 14.87 2.17 -11.13
N LEU A 15 13.63 2.17 -10.67
CA LEU A 15 13.27 2.75 -9.38
C LEU A 15 13.46 1.67 -8.31
N SER A 16 14.69 1.52 -7.83
CA SER A 16 15.01 0.64 -6.71
C SER A 16 14.99 1.35 -5.36
N THR A 17 14.87 2.69 -5.38
CA THR A 17 14.87 3.56 -4.20
C THR A 17 13.85 4.70 -4.35
N VAL A 18 13.28 5.15 -3.23
CA VAL A 18 12.41 6.34 -3.14
C VAL A 18 13.14 7.67 -3.33
N ALA A 19 14.48 7.69 -3.40
CA ALA A 19 15.27 8.92 -3.49
C ALA A 19 14.79 9.94 -4.57
N PRO A 20 14.35 9.53 -5.77
CA PRO A 20 13.85 10.46 -6.79
C PRO A 20 12.50 11.11 -6.43
N ILE A 21 11.70 10.46 -5.57
CA ILE A 21 10.32 10.87 -5.26
C ILE A 21 10.14 11.34 -3.80
N ARG A 22 11.16 11.23 -2.94
CA ARG A 22 11.13 11.59 -1.51
C ARG A 22 10.69 13.02 -1.18
N HIS A 23 10.78 13.92 -2.17
CA HIS A 23 10.40 15.33 -2.03
C HIS A 23 8.91 15.59 -2.32
N MET A 24 8.19 14.60 -2.86
CA MET A 24 6.77 14.71 -3.21
C MET A 24 5.86 14.53 -1.98
N ARG A 25 6.06 15.38 -0.96
CA ARG A 25 5.37 15.31 0.36
C ARG A 25 3.86 15.61 0.30
N ASP A 26 3.38 16.12 -0.83
CA ASP A 26 1.99 16.51 -1.05
C ASP A 26 1.19 15.49 -1.86
N LEU A 27 1.73 14.28 -2.07
CA LEU A 27 1.01 13.19 -2.73
C LEU A 27 -0.21 12.75 -1.90
N GLU A 28 -1.35 12.68 -2.56
CA GLU A 28 -2.62 12.13 -2.09
C GLU A 28 -2.84 10.71 -2.65
N MET A 29 -2.26 10.42 -3.83
CA MET A 29 -2.28 9.11 -4.48
C MET A 29 -0.85 8.67 -4.85
N LEU A 30 -0.49 7.45 -4.47
CA LEU A 30 0.77 6.82 -4.83
C LEU A 30 0.54 5.40 -5.31
N HIS A 31 0.75 5.15 -6.60
CA HIS A 31 0.66 3.83 -7.20
C HIS A 31 2.03 3.40 -7.72
N LEU A 32 2.56 2.32 -7.14
CA LEU A 32 3.80 1.68 -7.53
C LEU A 32 3.51 0.20 -7.80
N VAL A 33 3.60 -0.19 -9.08
CA VAL A 33 3.36 -1.57 -9.50
C VAL A 33 4.55 -2.06 -10.30
N ASP A 34 4.98 -3.30 -10.06
CA ASP A 34 6.17 -3.88 -10.69
C ASP A 34 7.40 -2.97 -10.50
N SER A 35 7.60 -2.51 -9.26
CA SER A 35 8.69 -1.60 -8.88
C SER A 35 9.37 -2.16 -7.63
N ASP A 36 10.65 -2.51 -7.72
CA ASP A 36 11.40 -3.13 -6.61
C ASP A 36 11.98 -2.07 -5.67
N VAL A 37 11.11 -1.20 -5.14
CA VAL A 37 11.50 -0.08 -4.27
C VAL A 37 11.71 -0.57 -2.84
N THR A 38 12.88 -1.12 -2.58
CA THR A 38 13.20 -1.82 -1.32
C THR A 38 13.26 -0.92 -0.08
N ASP A 39 13.55 0.37 -0.23
CA ASP A 39 13.70 1.32 0.88
C ASP A 39 12.42 2.13 1.19
N LEU A 40 11.30 1.81 0.52
CA LEU A 40 10.02 2.50 0.72
C LEU A 40 9.35 2.10 2.04
N MET A 41 9.40 0.82 2.38
CA MET A 41 8.43 0.20 3.29
C MET A 41 8.39 0.87 4.67
N ASP A 42 9.54 0.96 5.34
CA ASP A 42 9.62 1.49 6.70
C ASP A 42 9.39 3.00 6.79
N GLN A 43 9.49 3.72 5.66
CA GLN A 43 9.48 5.17 5.61
C GLN A 43 8.25 5.76 4.92
N ILE A 44 7.37 4.93 4.36
CA ILE A 44 6.26 5.38 3.50
C ILE A 44 5.37 6.42 4.19
N ALA A 45 5.07 6.23 5.47
CA ALA A 45 4.26 7.17 6.25
C ALA A 45 4.95 8.50 6.53
N ASP A 46 6.28 8.49 6.69
CA ASP A 46 7.06 9.71 6.90
C ASP A 46 7.28 10.47 5.60
N LEU A 47 7.55 9.75 4.51
CA LEU A 47 7.80 10.33 3.20
C LEU A 47 6.52 10.85 2.56
N PHE A 48 5.39 10.16 2.71
CA PHE A 48 4.15 10.49 2.02
C PHE A 48 2.95 10.56 2.97
N PRO A 49 2.98 11.47 3.97
CA PRO A 49 2.01 11.49 5.07
C PRO A 49 0.57 11.84 4.64
N LYS A 50 0.39 12.35 3.41
CA LYS A 50 -0.92 12.76 2.87
C LYS A 50 -1.55 11.71 1.95
N VAL A 51 -0.86 10.59 1.69
CA VAL A 51 -1.38 9.53 0.82
C VAL A 51 -2.61 8.91 1.47
N GLN A 52 -3.68 8.84 0.68
CA GLN A 52 -4.96 8.26 1.04
C GLN A 52 -5.33 7.11 0.10
N ASP A 53 -4.87 7.15 -1.15
CA ASP A 53 -4.97 6.08 -2.15
C ASP A 53 -3.58 5.50 -2.41
N LEU A 54 -3.39 4.25 -1.98
CA LEU A 54 -2.11 3.55 -2.07
C LEU A 54 -2.27 2.24 -2.83
N GLN A 55 -1.54 2.11 -3.93
CA GLN A 55 -1.42 0.85 -4.65
C GLN A 55 0.03 0.42 -4.68
N LEU A 56 0.29 -0.73 -4.08
CA LEU A 56 1.59 -1.38 -4.06
C LEU A 56 1.38 -2.78 -4.64
N GLY A 57 1.79 -3.01 -5.88
CA GLY A 57 1.53 -4.27 -6.57
C GLY A 57 2.79 -4.96 -7.05
N ASN A 58 2.84 -6.29 -6.91
CA ASN A 58 3.99 -7.11 -7.32
C ASN A 58 5.32 -6.60 -6.74
N MET A 59 5.34 -6.36 -5.42
CA MET A 59 6.52 -5.93 -4.68
C MET A 59 6.98 -7.07 -3.74
N PRO A 60 7.94 -7.92 -4.16
CA PRO A 60 8.35 -9.09 -3.38
C PRO A 60 8.95 -8.77 -2.01
N SER A 61 9.48 -7.56 -1.84
CA SER A 61 10.04 -7.05 -0.58
C SER A 61 8.97 -6.52 0.38
N PHE A 62 7.73 -6.33 -0.07
CA PHE A 62 6.67 -5.72 0.74
C PHE A 62 5.96 -6.79 1.59
N VAL A 63 6.40 -6.94 2.84
CA VAL A 63 5.96 -8.03 3.73
C VAL A 63 5.23 -7.58 5.00
N ASP A 64 5.43 -6.35 5.46
CA ASP A 64 4.87 -5.82 6.70
C ASP A 64 4.11 -4.49 6.46
N LEU A 65 2.93 -4.39 7.08
CA LEU A 65 2.00 -3.28 6.98
C LEU A 65 2.09 -2.30 8.16
N ALA A 66 2.90 -2.58 9.19
CA ALA A 66 3.05 -1.73 10.36
C ALA A 66 3.26 -0.24 10.03
N PRO A 67 4.10 0.14 9.04
CA PRO A 67 4.26 1.54 8.66
C PRO A 67 2.98 2.19 8.13
N LEU A 68 2.08 1.44 7.49
CA LEU A 68 0.82 1.96 6.95
C LEU A 68 -0.17 2.37 8.05
N SER A 69 -0.04 1.85 9.28
CA SER A 69 -0.94 2.18 10.41
C SER A 69 -0.95 3.68 10.75
N ARG A 70 0.09 4.42 10.35
CA ARG A 70 0.25 5.86 10.55
C ARG A 70 -0.39 6.71 9.46
N LEU A 71 -0.80 6.10 8.34
CA LEU A 71 -1.47 6.77 7.24
C LEU A 71 -2.99 6.76 7.41
N THR A 72 -3.67 7.75 6.85
CA THR A 72 -5.13 7.81 6.81
C THR A 72 -5.62 7.30 5.46
N LEU A 73 -5.35 6.01 5.17
CA LEU A 73 -5.72 5.40 3.89
C LEU A 73 -7.24 5.23 3.79
N THR A 74 -7.77 5.45 2.58
CA THR A 74 -9.15 5.15 2.20
C THR A 74 -9.20 3.91 1.29
N ASP A 75 -8.22 3.79 0.40
CA ASP A 75 -8.10 2.73 -0.59
C ASP A 75 -6.68 2.13 -0.55
N LEU A 76 -6.60 0.81 -0.43
CA LEU A 76 -5.34 0.08 -0.34
C LEU A 76 -5.34 -1.16 -1.24
N TYR A 77 -4.43 -1.20 -2.21
CA TYR A 77 -4.25 -2.32 -3.13
C TYR A 77 -2.91 -3.01 -2.88
N LEU A 78 -2.94 -4.31 -2.56
CA LEU A 78 -1.76 -5.12 -2.21
C LEU A 78 -1.60 -6.39 -3.05
N ILE A 79 -2.25 -6.43 -4.23
CA ILE A 79 -2.25 -7.61 -5.10
C ILE A 79 -0.81 -7.94 -5.54
N GLY A 80 -0.45 -9.23 -5.49
CA GLY A 80 0.87 -9.69 -5.88
C GLY A 80 1.97 -9.49 -4.84
N ASN A 81 1.63 -9.06 -3.62
CA ASN A 81 2.59 -8.96 -2.51
C ASN A 81 2.53 -10.18 -1.58
N PRO A 82 3.64 -10.50 -0.89
CA PRO A 82 3.70 -11.60 0.09
C PRO A 82 3.06 -11.30 1.46
N VAL A 83 2.44 -10.12 1.66
CA VAL A 83 1.78 -9.74 2.91
C VAL A 83 0.69 -10.72 3.31
N ARG A 84 0.73 -11.25 4.54
CA ARG A 84 -0.32 -12.13 5.09
C ARG A 84 -0.87 -11.69 6.44
N ASP A 85 -0.24 -10.73 7.10
CA ASP A 85 -0.72 -10.16 8.36
C ASP A 85 -1.40 -8.81 8.13
N LEU A 86 -2.71 -8.76 8.37
CA LEU A 86 -3.53 -7.55 8.24
C LEU A 86 -3.79 -6.86 9.58
N ARG A 87 -3.28 -7.39 10.70
CA ARG A 87 -3.48 -6.79 12.03
C ARG A 87 -3.07 -5.31 12.10
N PRO A 88 -2.04 -4.82 11.39
CA PRO A 88 -1.73 -3.39 11.37
C PRO A 88 -2.85 -2.48 10.81
N LEU A 89 -3.81 -3.05 10.06
CA LEU A 89 -4.90 -2.30 9.43
C LEU A 89 -6.17 -2.22 10.31
N VAL A 90 -6.28 -3.02 11.39
CA VAL A 90 -7.53 -3.18 12.16
C VAL A 90 -8.04 -1.87 12.78
N HIS A 91 -7.14 -0.92 13.03
CA HIS A 91 -7.46 0.39 13.61
C HIS A 91 -7.60 1.52 12.58
N GLN A 92 -7.45 1.25 11.28
CA GLN A 92 -7.60 2.29 10.25
C GLN A 92 -9.07 2.70 10.08
N ARG A 93 -9.43 3.83 10.69
CA ARG A 93 -10.81 4.35 10.70
C ARG A 93 -11.29 4.85 9.34
N ALA A 94 -10.35 5.30 8.50
CA ALA A 94 -10.65 5.85 7.18
C ALA A 94 -10.74 4.77 6.08
N LEU A 95 -10.09 3.61 6.26
CA LEU A 95 -10.03 2.58 5.23
C LEU A 95 -11.45 2.10 4.85
N ARG A 96 -11.71 2.04 3.55
CA ARG A 96 -12.99 1.61 2.98
C ARG A 96 -12.83 0.44 2.05
N HIS A 97 -11.70 0.36 1.35
CA HIS A 97 -11.49 -0.70 0.38
C HIS A 97 -10.07 -1.27 0.49
N LEU A 98 -10.01 -2.59 0.51
CA LEU A 98 -8.76 -3.36 0.57
C LEU A 98 -8.79 -4.42 -0.52
N TRP A 99 -7.84 -4.37 -1.45
CA TRP A 99 -7.69 -5.36 -2.51
C TRP A 99 -6.52 -6.29 -2.23
N LEU A 100 -6.81 -7.58 -2.20
CA LEU A 100 -5.89 -8.66 -1.90
C LEU A 100 -5.91 -9.70 -3.03
N MET A 101 -4.83 -10.46 -3.14
CA MET A 101 -4.81 -11.62 -4.04
C MET A 101 -5.56 -12.78 -3.39
N LYS A 102 -6.43 -13.45 -4.15
CA LYS A 102 -7.01 -14.73 -3.76
C LYS A 102 -6.00 -15.82 -4.03
N ASP A 103 -5.51 -16.51 -3.00
CA ASP A 103 -4.68 -17.69 -3.17
C ASP A 103 -5.22 -18.88 -2.36
N LYS A 104 -4.77 -20.10 -2.73
CA LYS A 104 -5.17 -21.34 -2.06
C LYS A 104 -4.66 -21.46 -0.60
N LYS A 105 -3.87 -20.48 -0.14
CA LYS A 105 -3.26 -20.41 1.20
C LYS A 105 -3.77 -19.20 2.00
N SER A 106 -4.86 -18.55 1.56
CA SER A 106 -5.28 -17.23 2.05
C SER A 106 -5.97 -17.29 3.42
N GLU A 107 -5.24 -17.70 4.45
CA GLU A 107 -5.54 -17.29 5.82
C GLU A 107 -4.81 -15.97 6.08
N TYR A 108 -5.44 -14.86 5.67
CA TYR A 108 -4.97 -13.54 6.09
C TYR A 108 -5.20 -13.40 7.60
N GLN A 109 -4.14 -13.24 8.38
CA GLN A 109 -4.25 -13.01 9.82
C GLN A 109 -4.87 -11.63 10.05
N GLY A 110 -5.74 -11.52 11.05
CA GLY A 110 -6.46 -10.26 11.35
C GLY A 110 -7.55 -9.90 10.34
N LEU A 111 -7.85 -10.73 9.34
CA LEU A 111 -8.91 -10.45 8.37
C LEU A 111 -10.29 -10.29 9.02
N THR A 112 -10.60 -11.13 10.02
CA THR A 112 -11.86 -11.08 10.78
C THR A 112 -11.88 -9.94 11.82
N GLU A 113 -10.72 -9.34 12.12
CA GLU A 113 -10.56 -8.22 13.05
C GLU A 113 -10.69 -6.85 12.35
N LEU A 114 -10.69 -6.83 11.01
CA LEU A 114 -10.88 -5.61 10.26
C LEU A 114 -12.23 -4.97 10.58
N SER A 115 -12.26 -3.63 10.52
CA SER A 115 -13.51 -2.90 10.68
C SER A 115 -14.55 -3.38 9.66
N PRO A 116 -15.83 -3.59 10.06
CA PRO A 116 -16.89 -4.05 9.16
C PRO A 116 -17.19 -3.06 8.01
N ARG A 117 -16.63 -1.84 8.05
CA ARG A 117 -16.74 -0.85 6.98
C ARG A 117 -15.75 -1.09 5.85
N VAL A 118 -14.71 -1.89 6.07
CA VAL A 118 -13.70 -2.22 5.07
C VAL A 118 -14.28 -3.30 4.16
N LYS A 119 -14.49 -2.94 2.89
CA LYS A 119 -14.85 -3.89 1.85
C LYS A 119 -13.56 -4.54 1.34
N VAL A 120 -13.42 -5.83 1.61
CA VAL A 120 -12.31 -6.63 1.11
C VAL A 120 -12.68 -7.21 -0.25
N HIS A 121 -11.82 -6.97 -1.22
CA HIS A 121 -11.94 -7.46 -2.58
C HIS A 121 -10.81 -8.44 -2.87
N PHE A 122 -11.15 -9.54 -3.51
CA PHE A 122 -10.17 -10.55 -3.91
C PHE A 122 -10.04 -10.58 -5.42
N ALA A 123 -8.82 -10.39 -5.92
CA ALA A 123 -8.49 -10.64 -7.32
C ALA A 123 -8.18 -12.13 -7.53
N GLU A 124 -8.78 -12.72 -8.55
CA GLU A 124 -8.50 -14.09 -9.00
C GLU A 124 -7.41 -14.08 -10.09
N TYR A 125 -6.72 -15.21 -10.25
CA TYR A 125 -5.78 -15.45 -11.35
C TYR A 125 -6.50 -15.67 -12.69
#